data_AF-A0A533ZA45-F1
#
_entry.id   AF-A0A533ZA45-F1
#
_cell.length_a   1.000
_cell.length_b   1.000
_cell.length_c   1.000
_cell.angle_alpha   90.00
_cell.angle_beta   90.00
_cell.angle_gamma   90.00
#
_symmetry.space_group_name_H-M   'P 1'
#
loop_
_entity.id
_entity.type
_entity.pdbx_description
1 polymer ?
#
loop_
_entity_poly.entity_id
_entity_poly.type
_entity_poly.pdbx_seq_one_letter_code
_entity_poly.pdbx_strand_id
1 'polypeptide(L)'
;DAALVVVAIGVRPDIGFLNGSGVRTDRGILIDHEFRTNVPDVFAAGDAAQTYDPISGQFRVVTNWNNAVEQGKLAGGIMAGSSDVYRGVIVSNSETFSGVRVTVLGVTLPTADGTIVMTGRDQAKGIYRKLVLRQDKLIGALLVGNTSGEGMMRKQIVEGKATSGSELKSKFLTGLVIEEFPRG
;
A
#
# COMPACT_ATOMS: atom_id res chain seq x y z
N ASP A 1 30.21 12.35 20.98
CA ASP A 1 29.62 13.56 20.35
C ASP A 1 29.30 13.32 18.90
N ALA A 2 28.16 13.85 18.43
CA ALA A 2 27.75 13.82 17.03
C ALA A 2 27.73 15.26 16.48
N ALA A 3 28.25 15.45 15.26
CA ALA A 3 28.26 16.77 14.60
C ALA A 3 26.91 17.13 13.95
N LEU A 4 26.06 16.13 13.69
CA LEU A 4 24.71 16.28 13.14
C LEU A 4 23.81 15.16 13.69
N VAL A 5 22.57 15.51 14.03
CA VAL A 5 21.53 14.56 14.41
C VAL A 5 20.33 14.76 13.49
N VAL A 6 19.86 13.66 12.88
CA VAL A 6 18.63 13.64 12.07
C VAL A 6 17.61 12.78 12.80
N VAL A 7 16.39 13.30 13.00
CA VAL A 7 15.29 12.59 13.66
C VAL A 7 14.19 12.31 12.64
N ALA A 8 13.97 11.04 12.34
CA ALA A 8 12.96 10.57 11.39
C ALA A 8 12.16 9.41 11.99
N ILE A 9 11.37 9.70 13.04
CA ILE A 9 10.64 8.70 13.85
C ILE A 9 9.16 8.55 13.45
N GLY A 10 8.78 9.12 12.30
CA GLY A 10 7.40 9.13 11.78
C GLY A 10 6.74 10.49 11.88
N VAL A 11 5.55 10.58 11.30
CA VAL A 11 4.72 11.79 11.23
C VAL A 11 3.36 11.54 11.87
N ARG A 12 2.67 12.61 12.28
CA ARG A 12 1.29 12.57 12.76
C ARG A 12 0.46 13.59 11.97
N PRO A 13 -0.78 13.25 11.56
CA PRO A 13 -1.66 14.21 10.91
C PRO A 13 -1.86 15.48 11.73
N ASP A 14 -1.73 16.64 11.09
CA ASP A 14 -2.03 17.93 11.70
C ASP A 14 -3.53 18.23 11.63
N ILE A 15 -4.27 17.64 12.56
CA ILE A 15 -5.74 17.70 12.60
C ILE A 15 -6.25 18.38 13.88
N GLY A 16 -5.36 19.01 14.66
CA GLY A 16 -5.70 19.64 15.94
C GLY A 16 -6.69 20.80 15.80
N PHE A 17 -6.71 21.46 14.64
CA PHE A 17 -7.65 22.53 14.33
C PHE A 17 -9.12 22.07 14.26
N LEU A 18 -9.38 20.76 14.17
CA LEU A 18 -10.73 20.19 14.14
C LEU A 18 -11.33 19.98 15.54
N ASN A 19 -10.57 20.25 16.61
CA ASN A 19 -11.07 20.09 17.98
C ASN A 19 -12.31 20.95 18.22
N GLY A 20 -13.40 20.31 18.65
CA GLY A 20 -14.70 20.96 18.89
C GLY A 20 -15.54 21.21 17.62
N SER A 21 -15.04 20.88 16.42
CA SER A 21 -15.79 21.08 15.16
C SER A 21 -16.94 20.09 14.95
N GLY A 22 -16.94 18.97 15.68
CA GLY A 22 -17.87 17.85 15.46
C GLY A 22 -17.41 16.87 14.37
N VAL A 23 -16.31 17.14 13.66
CA VAL A 23 -15.68 16.17 12.75
C VAL A 23 -15.04 15.05 13.58
N ARG A 24 -15.37 13.80 13.24
CA ARG A 24 -14.84 12.60 13.90
C ARG A 24 -13.42 12.34 13.45
N THR A 25 -12.53 12.18 14.42
CA THR A 25 -11.11 11.92 14.23
C THR A 25 -10.67 10.76 15.11
N ASP A 26 -9.58 10.10 14.69
CA ASP A 26 -8.81 9.12 15.47
C ASP A 26 -7.32 9.40 15.24
N ARG A 27 -6.58 8.53 14.53
CA ARG A 27 -5.22 8.87 14.09
C ARG A 27 -5.24 9.91 12.97
N GLY A 28 -6.30 9.94 12.18
CA GLY A 28 -6.59 10.90 11.12
C GLY A 28 -8.07 11.30 11.12
N ILE A 29 -8.50 12.03 10.09
CA ILE A 29 -9.91 12.33 9.83
C ILE A 29 -10.59 11.06 9.35
N LEU A 30 -11.64 10.63 10.05
CA LEU A 30 -12.40 9.44 9.66
C LEU A 30 -13.25 9.78 8.44
N ILE A 31 -13.07 8.98 7.38
CA ILE A 31 -13.83 9.11 6.13
C ILE A 31 -14.45 7.78 5.73
N ASP A 32 -15.51 7.85 4.92
CA ASP A 32 -16.07 6.69 4.23
C ASP A 32 -15.34 6.39 2.89
N HIS A 33 -15.88 5.45 2.11
CA HIS A 33 -15.34 5.09 0.78
C HIS A 33 -15.54 6.18 -0.29
N GLU A 34 -16.29 7.23 0.02
CA GLU A 34 -16.55 8.39 -0.83
C GLU A 34 -15.84 9.66 -0.30
N PHE A 35 -14.86 9.50 0.60
CA PHE A 35 -14.07 10.58 1.22
C PHE A 35 -14.86 11.55 2.09
N ARG A 36 -16.11 11.22 2.43
CA ARG A 36 -16.96 12.07 3.28
C ARG A 36 -16.61 11.85 4.74
N THR A 37 -16.56 12.95 5.49
CA THR A 37 -16.55 12.90 6.95
C THR A 37 -17.98 12.67 7.47
N ASN A 38 -18.15 12.62 8.79
CA ASN A 38 -19.48 12.60 9.40
C ASN A 38 -20.23 13.95 9.34
N VAL A 39 -19.57 15.03 8.92
CA VAL A 39 -20.18 16.35 8.78
C VAL A 39 -20.59 16.53 7.31
N PRO A 40 -21.84 16.93 7.01
CA PRO A 40 -22.28 17.16 5.63
C PRO A 40 -21.37 18.12 4.89
N ASP A 41 -21.13 17.83 3.61
CA ASP A 41 -20.33 18.64 2.67
C ASP A 41 -18.85 18.85 3.09
N VAL A 42 -18.36 18.09 4.07
CA VAL A 42 -16.95 18.10 4.50
C VAL A 42 -16.29 16.79 4.11
N PHE A 43 -15.20 16.90 3.35
CA PHE A 43 -14.40 15.80 2.83
C PHE A 43 -12.97 15.87 3.34
N ALA A 44 -12.26 14.74 3.35
CA ALA A 44 -10.83 14.71 3.66
C ALA A 44 -10.08 13.75 2.73
N ALA A 45 -8.81 14.09 2.45
CA ALA A 45 -7.92 13.32 1.60
C ALA A 45 -6.46 13.51 2.02
N GLY A 46 -5.59 12.63 1.53
CA GLY A 46 -4.16 12.66 1.75
C GLY A 46 -3.75 12.28 3.16
N ASP A 47 -2.63 12.83 3.63
CA ASP A 47 -1.99 12.44 4.89
C ASP A 47 -2.87 12.68 6.12
N ALA A 48 -3.86 13.56 6.01
CA ALA A 48 -4.82 13.82 7.08
C ALA A 48 -5.94 12.77 7.17
N ALA A 49 -6.22 12.03 6.10
CA ALA A 49 -7.35 11.11 6.03
C ALA A 49 -6.98 9.71 6.55
N GLN A 50 -7.89 9.15 7.35
CA GLN A 50 -7.81 7.77 7.81
C GLN A 50 -8.72 6.92 6.94
N THR A 51 -8.12 6.06 6.12
CA THR A 51 -8.77 5.43 4.96
C THR A 51 -8.73 3.91 5.03
N TYR A 52 -9.67 3.24 4.38
CA TYR A 52 -9.76 1.78 4.41
C TYR A 52 -8.53 1.11 3.77
N ASP A 53 -7.91 0.20 4.50
CA ASP A 53 -6.88 -0.72 4.00
C ASP A 53 -7.52 -2.09 3.71
N PRO A 54 -7.63 -2.50 2.43
CA PRO A 54 -8.31 -3.74 2.06
C PRO A 54 -7.58 -5.01 2.51
N ILE A 55 -6.29 -4.92 2.87
CA ILE A 55 -5.52 -6.08 3.36
C ILE A 55 -5.84 -6.36 4.83
N SER A 56 -5.89 -5.31 5.65
CA SER A 56 -6.16 -5.43 7.08
C SER A 56 -7.64 -5.35 7.44
N GLY A 57 -8.48 -4.84 6.54
CA GLY A 57 -9.90 -4.57 6.81
C GLY A 57 -10.10 -3.45 7.83
N GLN A 58 -9.09 -2.60 8.03
CA GLN A 58 -9.07 -1.53 9.04
C GLN A 58 -8.84 -0.18 8.37
N PHE A 59 -9.34 0.88 8.99
CA PHE A 59 -9.04 2.23 8.56
C PHE A 59 -7.70 2.70 9.13
N ARG A 60 -6.81 3.20 8.26
CA ARG A 60 -5.44 3.59 8.60
C ARG A 60 -5.03 4.89 7.89
N VAL A 61 -4.10 5.61 8.52
CA VAL A 61 -3.42 6.75 7.91
C VAL A 61 -2.26 6.24 7.06
N VAL A 62 -2.19 6.67 5.81
CA VAL A 62 -1.09 6.33 4.88
C VAL A 62 -0.50 7.62 4.33
N THR A 63 0.73 7.90 4.75
CA THR A 63 1.46 9.12 4.40
C THR A 63 2.43 8.84 3.26
N ASN A 64 1.92 8.67 2.05
CA ASN A 64 2.76 8.54 0.86
C ASN A 64 2.19 9.38 -0.29
N TRP A 65 3.07 9.82 -1.19
CA TRP A 65 2.72 10.73 -2.27
C TRP A 65 1.65 10.17 -3.21
N ASN A 66 1.76 8.88 -3.58
CA ASN A 66 0.78 8.22 -4.45
C ASN A 66 -0.62 8.23 -3.84
N ASN A 67 -0.73 7.97 -2.53
CA ASN A 67 -1.97 8.03 -1.79
C ASN A 67 -2.54 9.45 -1.83
N ALA A 68 -1.76 10.47 -1.51
CA ALA A 68 -2.24 11.85 -1.54
C ALA A 68 -2.76 12.28 -2.91
N VAL A 69 -2.05 11.91 -3.99
CA VAL A 69 -2.46 12.21 -5.37
C VAL A 69 -3.75 11.49 -5.75
N GLU A 70 -3.87 10.19 -5.46
CA GLU A 70 -5.06 9.42 -5.80
C GLU A 70 -6.28 9.86 -5.00
N GLN A 71 -6.12 10.04 -3.69
CA GLN A 71 -7.21 10.51 -2.83
C GLN A 71 -7.67 11.91 -3.24
N GLY A 72 -6.75 12.84 -3.52
CA GLY A 72 -7.11 14.19 -3.94
C GLY A 72 -7.91 14.19 -5.25
N LYS A 73 -7.51 13.38 -6.23
CA LYS A 73 -8.25 13.21 -7.49
C LYS A 73 -9.66 12.65 -7.28
N LEU A 74 -9.77 11.58 -6.50
CA LEU A 74 -11.05 10.92 -6.27
C LEU A 74 -11.99 11.77 -5.43
N ALA A 75 -11.51 12.34 -4.33
CA ALA A 75 -12.30 13.23 -3.48
C ALA A 75 -12.80 14.44 -4.30
N GLY A 76 -11.93 15.06 -5.11
CA GLY A 76 -12.33 16.15 -6.00
C GLY A 76 -13.38 15.73 -7.03
N GLY A 77 -13.23 14.53 -7.62
CA GLY A 77 -14.21 13.96 -8.54
C GLY A 77 -15.58 13.74 -7.87
N ILE A 78 -15.59 13.19 -6.66
CA ILE A 78 -16.82 12.92 -5.90
C ILE A 78 -17.51 14.24 -5.50
N MET A 79 -16.74 15.24 -5.07
CA MET A 79 -17.26 16.60 -4.83
C MET A 79 -17.88 17.21 -6.09
N ALA A 80 -17.36 16.86 -7.28
CA ALA A 80 -17.89 17.29 -8.57
C ALA A 80 -19.03 16.41 -9.12
N GLY A 81 -19.51 15.41 -8.35
CA GLY A 81 -20.62 14.53 -8.73
C GLY A 81 -20.23 13.22 -9.41
N SER A 82 -18.95 12.83 -9.38
CA SER A 82 -18.54 11.47 -9.76
C SER A 82 -19.12 10.45 -8.79
N SER A 83 -19.43 9.25 -9.31
CA SER A 83 -19.82 8.08 -8.53
C SER A 83 -18.66 7.10 -8.31
N ASP A 84 -17.43 7.56 -8.47
CA ASP A 84 -16.24 6.77 -8.18
C ASP A 84 -16.19 6.36 -6.71
N VAL A 85 -15.74 5.13 -6.46
CA VAL A 85 -15.62 4.56 -5.10
C VAL A 85 -14.18 4.25 -4.80
N TYR A 86 -13.68 4.71 -3.65
CA TYR A 86 -12.34 4.37 -3.20
C TYR A 86 -12.29 2.95 -2.65
N ARG A 87 -11.54 2.09 -3.35
CA ARG A 87 -11.33 0.68 -2.97
C ARG A 87 -10.27 0.50 -1.88
N GLY A 88 -9.71 1.59 -1.38
CA GLY A 88 -8.76 1.61 -0.30
C GLY A 88 -7.31 1.77 -0.76
N VAL A 89 -6.45 2.06 0.22
CA VAL A 89 -5.02 2.23 0.02
C VAL A 89 -4.29 1.02 0.60
N ILE A 90 -3.21 0.62 -0.05
CA ILE A 90 -2.22 -0.25 0.59
C ILE A 90 -0.99 0.55 0.96
N VAL A 91 -0.35 0.18 2.07
CA VAL A 91 0.98 0.70 2.38
C VAL A 91 1.92 0.32 1.22
N SER A 92 2.53 1.32 0.61
CA SER A 92 3.48 1.12 -0.49
C SER A 92 4.54 2.20 -0.48
N ASN A 93 5.74 1.85 -0.92
CA ASN A 93 6.81 2.82 -1.17
C ASN A 93 7.71 2.34 -2.31
N SER A 94 8.26 3.28 -3.08
CA SER A 94 9.20 2.98 -4.16
C SER A 94 10.36 3.96 -4.10
N GLU A 95 11.55 3.47 -3.78
CA GLU A 95 12.73 4.31 -3.58
C GLU A 95 13.96 3.74 -4.27
N THR A 96 14.94 4.60 -4.57
CA THR A 96 16.22 4.17 -5.16
C THR A 96 17.35 4.40 -4.17
N PHE A 97 17.99 3.31 -3.74
CA PHE A 97 19.14 3.33 -2.83
C PHE A 97 20.39 2.94 -3.61
N SER A 98 21.36 3.86 -3.70
CA SER A 98 22.66 3.59 -4.37
C SER A 98 22.50 3.01 -5.78
N GLY A 99 21.53 3.52 -6.55
CA GLY A 99 21.24 3.05 -7.92
C GLY A 99 20.36 1.80 -8.01
N VAL A 100 20.00 1.18 -6.89
CA VAL A 100 19.08 0.02 -6.83
C VAL A 100 17.68 0.47 -6.46
N ARG A 101 16.72 0.25 -7.34
CA ARG A 101 15.31 0.52 -7.06
C ARG A 101 14.72 -0.57 -6.17
N VAL A 102 13.97 -0.15 -5.15
CA VAL A 102 13.24 -1.01 -4.22
C VAL A 102 11.80 -0.55 -4.17
N THR A 103 10.87 -1.45 -4.50
CA THR A 103 9.42 -1.22 -4.40
C THR A 103 8.82 -2.19 -3.38
N VAL A 104 8.08 -1.64 -2.42
CA VAL A 104 7.33 -2.37 -1.39
C VAL A 104 5.85 -2.11 -1.62
N LEU A 105 5.06 -3.18 -1.65
CA LEU A 105 3.60 -3.14 -1.78
C LEU A 105 2.99 -4.03 -0.69
N GLY A 106 2.04 -3.51 0.08
CA GLY A 106 1.28 -4.27 1.06
C GLY A 106 2.14 -4.97 2.12
N VAL A 107 1.78 -6.21 2.46
CA VAL A 107 2.43 -7.00 3.51
C VAL A 107 3.60 -7.80 2.95
N THR A 108 4.83 -7.40 3.27
CA THR A 108 6.06 -8.09 2.85
C THR A 108 6.69 -8.95 3.94
N LEU A 109 6.30 -8.74 5.20
CA LEU A 109 6.70 -9.52 6.36
C LEU A 109 5.43 -10.10 7.01
N PRO A 110 4.89 -11.22 6.49
CA PRO A 110 3.69 -11.81 7.05
C PRO A 110 3.95 -12.38 8.44
N THR A 111 3.05 -12.09 9.38
CA THR A 111 3.03 -12.69 10.72
C THR A 111 1.83 -13.61 10.95
N ALA A 112 0.90 -13.64 9.99
CA ALA A 112 -0.30 -14.45 10.05
C ALA A 112 -0.06 -15.84 9.45
N ASP A 113 -0.68 -16.86 10.04
CA ASP A 113 -0.68 -18.22 9.50
C ASP A 113 -1.38 -18.29 8.12
N GLY A 114 -1.08 -19.35 7.37
CA GLY A 114 -1.68 -19.59 6.06
C GLY A 114 -1.19 -18.63 4.96
N THR A 115 -0.10 -17.91 5.20
CA THR A 115 0.55 -17.12 4.16
C THR A 115 1.53 -17.95 3.36
N ILE A 116 1.50 -17.79 2.04
CA ILE A 116 2.44 -18.38 1.10
C ILE A 116 3.45 -17.30 0.72
N VAL A 117 4.73 -17.55 0.98
CA VAL A 117 5.83 -16.67 0.56
C VAL A 117 6.54 -17.30 -0.61
N MET A 118 6.69 -16.53 -1.69
CA MET A 118 7.42 -16.95 -2.87
C MET A 118 8.53 -15.97 -3.17
N THR A 119 9.72 -16.49 -3.40
CA THR A 119 10.90 -15.67 -3.71
C THR A 119 11.53 -16.09 -5.03
N GLY A 120 11.98 -15.11 -5.80
CA GLY A 120 12.75 -15.31 -7.02
C GLY A 120 13.92 -14.34 -7.07
N ARG A 121 15.10 -14.83 -7.44
CA ARG A 121 16.29 -13.99 -7.57
C ARG A 121 17.11 -14.28 -8.83
N ASP A 122 17.78 -13.24 -9.31
CA ASP A 122 18.88 -13.31 -10.27
C ASP A 122 20.02 -12.47 -9.70
N GLN A 123 20.99 -13.15 -9.08
CA GLN A 123 22.11 -12.49 -8.41
C GLN A 123 22.98 -11.70 -9.38
N ALA A 124 23.20 -12.22 -10.59
CA ALA A 124 24.05 -11.57 -11.59
C ALA A 124 23.44 -10.24 -12.07
N LYS A 125 22.11 -10.14 -12.09
CA LYS A 125 21.38 -8.91 -12.46
C LYS A 125 20.95 -8.06 -11.26
N GLY A 126 21.26 -8.48 -10.03
CA GLY A 126 20.81 -7.78 -8.82
C GLY A 126 19.28 -7.73 -8.67
N ILE A 127 18.57 -8.74 -9.18
CA ILE A 127 17.10 -8.80 -9.10
C ILE A 127 16.70 -9.69 -7.93
N TYR A 128 15.80 -9.18 -7.10
CA TYR A 128 15.10 -9.98 -6.10
C TYR A 128 13.62 -9.62 -6.08
N ARG A 129 12.77 -10.64 -5.98
CA ARG A 129 11.33 -10.49 -5.89
C ARG A 129 10.80 -11.41 -4.80
N LYS A 130 9.94 -10.87 -3.94
CA LYS A 130 9.17 -11.61 -2.94
C LYS A 130 7.70 -11.31 -3.16
N LEU A 131 6.88 -12.34 -3.21
CA LEU A 131 5.41 -12.25 -3.30
C LEU A 131 4.82 -12.93 -2.07
N VAL A 132 3.78 -12.32 -1.49
CA VAL A 132 3.11 -12.83 -0.30
C VAL A 132 1.63 -13.05 -0.61
N LEU A 133 1.19 -14.29 -0.46
CA LEU A 133 -0.17 -14.74 -0.69
C LEU A 133 -0.87 -15.10 0.60
N ARG A 134 -2.18 -14.87 0.65
CA ARG A 134 -3.05 -15.35 1.72
C ARG A 134 -4.45 -15.59 1.15
N GLN A 135 -5.02 -16.77 1.40
CA GLN A 135 -6.39 -17.12 0.93
C GLN A 135 -6.60 -16.79 -0.56
N ASP A 136 -5.70 -17.27 -1.41
CA ASP A 136 -5.71 -17.04 -2.86
C ASP A 136 -5.70 -15.57 -3.28
N LYS A 137 -5.18 -14.67 -2.44
CA LYS A 137 -5.03 -13.25 -2.78
C LYS A 137 -3.58 -12.82 -2.60
N LEU A 138 -3.09 -12.04 -3.55
CA LEU A 138 -1.83 -11.32 -3.37
C LEU A 138 -2.04 -10.23 -2.32
N ILE A 139 -1.30 -10.31 -1.22
CA ILE A 139 -1.38 -9.32 -0.12
C ILE A 139 -0.12 -8.47 0.01
N GLY A 140 0.96 -8.82 -0.68
CA GLY A 140 2.12 -7.95 -0.76
C GLY A 140 3.22 -8.43 -1.70
N ALA A 141 4.13 -7.52 -2.01
CA ALA A 141 5.29 -7.75 -2.84
C ALA A 141 6.47 -6.86 -2.43
N LEU A 142 7.69 -7.40 -2.53
CA LEU A 142 8.95 -6.66 -2.43
C LEU A 142 9.73 -6.91 -3.73
N LEU A 143 10.08 -5.84 -4.43
CA LEU A 143 10.79 -5.88 -5.70
C LEU A 143 12.09 -5.08 -5.56
N VAL A 144 13.21 -5.67 -5.96
CA VAL A 144 14.55 -5.08 -5.88
C VAL A 144 15.22 -5.19 -7.24
N GLY A 145 15.88 -4.11 -7.67
CA GLY A 145 16.48 -3.99 -8.99
C GLY A 145 15.42 -3.72 -10.04
N ASN A 146 14.94 -4.78 -10.71
CA ASN A 146 13.88 -4.67 -11.70
C ASN A 146 12.49 -4.73 -11.01
N THR A 147 11.83 -3.57 -10.91
CA THR A 147 10.49 -3.43 -10.31
C THR A 147 9.33 -3.44 -11.32
N SER A 148 9.58 -3.85 -12.57
CA SER A 148 8.52 -3.98 -13.58
C SER A 148 7.40 -4.90 -13.10
N GLY A 149 6.15 -4.46 -13.32
CA GLY A 149 4.94 -5.15 -12.86
C GLY A 149 4.35 -4.61 -11.56
N GLU A 150 5.02 -3.66 -10.87
CA GLU A 150 4.53 -3.08 -9.62
C GLU A 150 3.09 -2.52 -9.71
N GLY A 151 2.73 -1.84 -10.80
CA GLY A 151 1.38 -1.30 -10.98
C GLY A 151 0.31 -2.39 -11.10
N MET A 152 0.63 -3.49 -11.78
CA MET A 152 -0.27 -4.64 -11.90
C MET A 152 -0.45 -5.34 -10.55
N MET A 153 0.65 -5.55 -9.81
CA MET A 153 0.60 -6.14 -8.47
C MET A 153 -0.20 -5.24 -7.52
N ARG A 154 0.05 -3.93 -7.51
CA ARG A 154 -0.68 -2.96 -6.68
C ARG A 154 -2.17 -3.02 -6.95
N LYS A 155 -2.57 -3.03 -8.24
CA LYS A 155 -3.96 -3.19 -8.64
C LYS A 155 -4.57 -4.50 -8.14
N GLN A 156 -3.88 -5.63 -8.34
CA GLN A 156 -4.36 -6.93 -7.88
C GLN A 156 -4.55 -7.00 -6.37
N ILE A 157 -3.64 -6.38 -5.59
CA ILE A 157 -3.73 -6.33 -4.13
C ILE A 157 -4.94 -5.48 -3.71
N VAL A 158 -5.10 -4.27 -4.26
CA VAL A 158 -6.21 -3.36 -3.91
C VAL A 158 -7.56 -3.95 -4.28
N GLU A 159 -7.66 -4.61 -5.44
CA GLU A 159 -8.90 -5.27 -5.88
C GLU A 159 -9.19 -6.56 -5.10
N GLY A 160 -8.21 -7.12 -4.40
CA GLY A 160 -8.33 -8.39 -3.69
C GLY A 160 -8.72 -9.55 -4.61
N LYS A 161 -8.26 -9.50 -5.88
CA LYS A 161 -8.62 -10.49 -6.91
C LYS A 161 -8.02 -11.85 -6.56
N ALA A 162 -8.84 -12.90 -6.68
CA ALA A 162 -8.37 -14.27 -6.51
C ALA A 162 -7.28 -14.62 -7.54
N THR A 163 -6.21 -15.29 -7.10
CA THR A 163 -5.07 -15.71 -7.90
C THR A 163 -4.34 -16.85 -7.21
N SER A 164 -3.62 -17.66 -7.98
CA SER A 164 -2.83 -18.79 -7.46
C SER A 164 -1.34 -18.46 -7.41
N GLY A 165 -0.60 -19.19 -6.56
CA GLY A 165 0.87 -19.12 -6.56
C GLY A 165 1.48 -19.48 -7.92
N SER A 166 0.87 -20.43 -8.65
CA SER A 166 1.35 -20.81 -9.99
C SER A 166 1.17 -19.69 -11.03
N GLU A 167 0.06 -18.97 -11.00
CA GLU A 167 -0.19 -17.81 -11.87
C GLU A 167 0.79 -16.67 -11.57
N LEU A 168 1.04 -16.40 -10.29
CA LEU A 168 1.96 -15.34 -9.89
C LEU A 168 3.41 -15.69 -10.22
N LYS A 169 3.80 -16.95 -10.08
CA LYS A 169 5.12 -17.43 -10.49
C LYS A 169 5.34 -17.18 -11.97
N SER A 170 4.41 -17.61 -12.83
CA SER A 170 4.54 -17.49 -14.28
C SER A 170 4.50 -16.04 -14.77
N LYS A 171 3.77 -15.15 -14.07
CA LYS A 171 3.75 -13.72 -14.41
C LYS A 171 4.96 -12.96 -13.91
N PHE A 172 5.38 -13.18 -12.67
CA PHE A 172 6.24 -12.22 -11.98
C PHE A 172 7.60 -12.76 -11.57
N LEU A 173 7.81 -14.07 -11.57
CA LEU A 173 9.07 -14.71 -11.18
C LEU A 173 9.72 -15.50 -12.33
N THR A 174 9.20 -15.39 -13.56
CA THR A 174 9.75 -16.06 -14.74
C THR A 174 11.20 -15.65 -15.01
N GLY A 175 12.05 -16.65 -15.26
CA GLY A 175 13.48 -16.45 -15.51
C GLY A 175 14.32 -16.21 -14.25
N LEU A 176 13.73 -16.27 -13.06
CA LEU A 176 14.44 -16.16 -11.79
C LEU A 176 14.67 -17.55 -11.16
N VAL A 177 15.74 -17.67 -10.37
CA VAL A 177 15.95 -18.82 -9.50
C VAL A 177 14.98 -18.72 -8.33
N ILE A 178 14.13 -19.74 -8.17
CA ILE A 178 13.06 -19.77 -7.16
C ILE A 178 13.57 -20.52 -5.93
N GLU A 179 13.48 -19.88 -4.75
CA GLU A 179 14.04 -20.45 -3.51
C GLU A 179 12.96 -20.89 -2.52
N GLU A 180 11.81 -20.22 -2.52
CA GLU A 180 10.66 -20.61 -1.70
C GLU A 180 9.40 -20.76 -2.55
N PHE A 181 8.75 -21.90 -2.37
CA PHE A 181 7.42 -22.20 -2.84
C PHE A 181 6.82 -23.17 -1.83
N PRO A 182 5.78 -22.81 -1.07
CA PRO A 182 5.07 -23.78 -0.25
C PRO A 182 4.56 -24.84 -1.20
N ARG A 183 5.04 -26.07 -1.05
CA ARG A 183 4.46 -27.20 -1.78
C ARG A 183 3.02 -27.31 -1.29
N GLY A 184 2.07 -27.05 -2.19
CA GLY A 184 0.68 -27.48 -1.98
C GLY A 184 0.61 -29.00 -1.88
#